data_AF-A0A2P6SDF6-F1
#
_entry.id   AF-A0A2P6SDF6-F1
#
_cell.length_a   1.000
_cell.length_b   1.000
_cell.length_c   1.000
_cell.angle_alpha   90.00
_cell.angle_beta   90.00
_cell.angle_gamma   90.00
#
_symmetry.space_group_name_H-M   'P 1'
#
loop_
_entity.id
_entity.type
_entity.pdbx_description
1 polymer ?
#
loop_
_entity_poly.entity_id
_entity_poly.type
_entity_poly.pdbx_seq_one_letter_code
_entity_poly.pdbx_strand_id
1 'polypeptide(L)'
;MLKVPSLEDDGAGPWIFFPFAAFCSKVFIQSDVLDVALEMRNQFDSLPHVLKHIDEIESSMLCDSEGWLLNNPMGKRTEREIHAEFEGAKIYRRVYQKQAQKALG
;
A
#
# COMPACT_ATOMS: atom_id res chain seq x y z
N MET A 1 -3.51 -28.03 40.39
CA MET A 1 -2.55 -27.36 41.30
C MET A 1 -1.16 -27.79 40.88
N LEU A 2 -0.53 -27.04 39.96
CA LEU A 2 0.84 -27.29 39.52
C LEU A 2 1.73 -26.18 40.05
N LYS A 3 2.88 -26.59 40.56
CA LYS A 3 3.78 -25.83 41.42
C LYS A 3 4.55 -24.80 40.58
N VAL A 4 4.42 -23.54 40.96
CA VAL A 4 5.14 -22.39 40.38
C VAL A 4 6.56 -22.41 40.96
N PRO A 5 7.64 -22.34 40.17
CA PRO A 5 8.96 -22.06 40.72
C PRO A 5 9.04 -20.57 41.03
N SER A 6 9.28 -20.24 42.30
CA SER A 6 9.70 -18.91 42.74
C SER A 6 10.94 -18.50 41.95
N LEU A 7 10.83 -17.43 41.19
CA LEU A 7 11.95 -16.72 40.61
C LEU A 7 12.26 -15.58 41.56
N GLU A 8 13.35 -15.74 42.31
CA GLU A 8 13.95 -14.70 43.12
C GLU A 8 14.34 -13.51 42.24
N ASP A 9 14.07 -12.32 42.78
CA ASP A 9 14.37 -11.00 42.26
C ASP A 9 15.84 -10.85 41.85
N ASP A 10 16.08 -10.68 40.55
CA ASP A 10 17.22 -9.90 40.06
C ASP A 10 16.71 -9.00 38.93
N GLY A 11 16.61 -7.71 39.25
CA GLY A 11 15.91 -6.70 38.46
C GLY A 11 16.41 -6.55 37.03
N ALA A 12 15.72 -7.20 36.10
CA ALA A 12 15.54 -6.79 34.71
C ALA A 12 14.44 -7.68 34.12
N GLY A 13 13.20 -7.19 34.18
CA GLY A 13 12.04 -7.91 33.64
C GLY A 13 12.21 -8.29 32.17
N PRO A 14 11.55 -9.36 31.70
CA PRO A 14 11.65 -9.84 30.34
C PRO A 14 11.02 -8.80 29.40
N TRP A 15 11.85 -8.14 28.60
CA TRP A 15 11.39 -7.33 27.49
C TRP A 15 10.64 -8.23 26.52
N ILE A 16 9.31 -8.18 26.57
CA ILE A 16 8.44 -8.78 25.55
C ILE A 16 8.81 -8.13 24.23
N PHE A 17 9.56 -8.84 23.39
CA PHE A 17 9.88 -8.46 22.03
C PHE A 17 8.59 -8.57 21.20
N PHE A 18 7.76 -7.52 21.19
CA PHE A 18 6.77 -7.35 20.13
C PHE A 18 7.55 -7.13 18.83
N PRO A 19 7.45 -8.00 17.80
CA PRO A 19 8.09 -7.71 16.53
C PRO A 19 7.38 -6.49 15.93
N PHE A 20 8.14 -5.44 15.62
CA PHE A 20 7.65 -4.21 15.00
C PHE A 20 6.78 -4.54 13.77
N ALA A 21 5.46 -4.47 13.91
CA ALA A 21 4.56 -4.52 12.77
C ALA A 21 4.49 -3.12 12.17
N ALA A 22 5.38 -2.83 11.21
CA ALA A 22 5.27 -1.63 10.39
C ALA A 22 4.10 -1.79 9.40
N PHE A 23 2.92 -1.25 9.73
CA PHE A 23 1.81 -1.13 8.79
C PHE A 23 2.09 0.05 7.83
N CYS A 24 2.78 -0.21 6.72
CA CYS A 24 2.87 0.78 5.64
C CYS A 24 1.52 0.90 4.93
N SER A 25 0.84 2.02 5.09
CA SER A 25 -0.42 2.31 4.39
C SER A 25 -0.19 2.47 2.88
N LYS A 26 -1.01 1.81 2.07
CA LYS A 26 -1.03 1.95 0.61
C LYS A 26 -2.35 2.60 0.19
N VAL A 27 -2.31 3.46 -0.83
CA VAL A 27 -3.48 4.08 -1.45
C VAL A 27 -3.61 3.53 -2.85
N PHE A 28 -4.77 2.95 -3.16
CA PHE A 28 -5.11 2.45 -4.48
C PHE A 28 -6.08 3.42 -5.15
N ILE A 29 -5.73 3.90 -6.34
CA ILE A 29 -6.61 4.72 -7.16
C ILE A 29 -6.96 3.97 -8.44
N GLN A 30 -8.20 4.14 -8.89
CA GLN A 30 -8.71 3.52 -10.09
C GLN A 30 -9.76 4.40 -10.77
N SER A 31 -9.69 4.46 -12.09
CA SER A 31 -10.70 5.11 -12.93
C SER A 31 -10.79 4.40 -14.29
N ASP A 32 -12.00 4.30 -14.83
CA ASP A 32 -12.30 3.86 -16.20
C ASP A 32 -12.28 5.03 -17.21
N VAL A 33 -12.23 6.27 -16.71
CA VAL A 33 -12.11 7.49 -17.52
C VAL A 33 -10.66 7.99 -17.46
N LEU A 34 -10.02 8.12 -18.63
CA LEU A 34 -8.61 8.53 -18.76
C LEU A 34 -8.34 9.90 -18.13
N ASP A 35 -9.15 10.92 -18.44
CA ASP A 35 -8.91 12.28 -17.95
C ASP A 35 -8.97 12.37 -16.42
N VAL A 36 -9.92 11.64 -15.83
CA VAL A 36 -10.04 11.53 -14.36
C VAL A 36 -8.83 10.80 -13.78
N ALA A 37 -8.36 9.73 -14.44
CA ALA A 37 -7.18 9.01 -13.99
C ALA A 37 -5.93 9.90 -14.01
N LEU A 38 -5.73 10.66 -15.10
CA LEU A 38 -4.61 11.58 -15.25
C LEU A 38 -4.63 12.68 -14.19
N GLU A 39 -5.80 13.27 -13.94
CA GLU A 39 -5.97 14.30 -12.92
C GLU A 39 -5.65 13.77 -11.53
N MET A 40 -6.19 12.59 -11.17
CA MET A 40 -5.87 11.93 -9.90
C MET A 40 -4.36 11.63 -9.79
N ARG A 41 -3.74 11.14 -10.87
CA ARG A 41 -2.29 10.92 -10.92
C ARG A 41 -1.53 12.22 -10.63
N ASN A 42 -1.87 13.32 -11.31
CA ASN A 42 -1.13 14.57 -11.18
C ASN A 42 -1.21 15.11 -9.75
N GLN A 43 -2.39 14.99 -9.11
CA GLN A 43 -2.58 15.39 -7.73
C GLN A 43 -1.72 14.56 -6.76
N PHE A 44 -1.65 13.25 -6.96
CA PHE A 44 -0.87 12.36 -6.10
C PHE A 44 0.65 12.49 -6.33
N ASP A 45 1.06 12.61 -7.59
CA ASP A 45 2.48 12.78 -7.98
C ASP A 45 3.01 14.14 -7.54
N SER A 46 2.15 15.14 -7.31
CA SER A 46 2.52 16.44 -6.72
C SER A 46 2.95 16.35 -5.24
N LEU A 47 2.72 15.21 -4.58
CA LEU A 47 3.04 14.98 -3.16
C LEU A 47 4.13 13.91 -2.95
N PRO A 48 5.31 14.00 -3.61
CA PRO A 48 6.33 12.94 -3.58
C PRO A 48 6.96 12.73 -2.20
N HIS A 49 6.82 13.72 -1.31
CA HIS A 49 7.30 13.68 0.08
C HIS A 49 6.34 12.94 1.02
N VAL A 50 5.08 12.73 0.61
CA VAL A 50 4.06 12.01 1.40
C VAL A 50 3.75 10.66 0.75
N LEU A 51 3.69 10.61 -0.57
CA LEU A 51 3.26 9.46 -1.35
C LEU A 51 4.36 9.09 -2.33
N LYS A 52 4.76 7.82 -2.33
CA LYS A 52 5.70 7.26 -3.29
C LYS A 52 4.99 6.27 -4.20
N HIS A 53 5.23 6.33 -5.50
CA HIS A 53 4.66 5.37 -6.42
C HIS A 53 5.20 3.96 -6.15
N ILE A 54 4.34 2.94 -6.26
CA ILE A 54 4.70 1.57 -5.88
C ILE A 54 5.83 0.98 -6.76
N ASP A 55 5.90 1.39 -8.02
CA ASP A 55 6.92 0.92 -8.97
C ASP A 55 8.36 1.24 -8.50
N GLU A 56 8.53 2.34 -7.75
CA GLU A 56 9.83 2.74 -7.19
C GLU A 56 10.20 2.01 -5.88
N ILE A 57 9.32 1.14 -5.40
CA ILE A 57 9.46 0.47 -4.10
C ILE A 57 9.44 -1.05 -4.31
N GLU A 58 8.50 -1.52 -5.10
CA GLU A 58 8.15 -2.92 -5.24
C GLU A 58 8.08 -3.28 -6.73
N SER A 59 9.18 -3.81 -7.27
CA SER A 59 9.29 -4.26 -8.66
C SER A 59 8.47 -5.52 -8.97
N SER A 60 7.76 -6.09 -7.98
CA SER A 60 6.83 -7.20 -8.16
C SER A 60 5.56 -6.76 -8.91
N MET A 61 5.21 -5.47 -8.84
CA MET A 61 4.01 -4.94 -9.47
C MET A 61 4.30 -4.53 -10.91
N LEU A 62 3.66 -5.21 -11.85
CA LEU A 62 3.81 -4.92 -13.28
C LEU A 62 3.07 -3.63 -13.64
N CYS A 63 3.85 -2.61 -14.01
CA CYS A 63 3.35 -1.34 -14.54
C CYS A 63 3.59 -1.26 -16.06
N ASP A 64 2.75 -0.50 -16.76
CA ASP A 64 2.99 -0.09 -18.14
C ASP A 64 4.04 1.04 -18.21
N SER A 65 4.40 1.46 -19.42
CA SER A 65 5.38 2.54 -19.64
C SER A 65 4.97 3.90 -19.06
N GLU A 66 3.69 4.07 -18.71
CA GLU A 66 3.15 5.29 -18.12
C GLU A 66 2.97 5.18 -16.60
N GLY A 67 3.34 4.03 -16.01
CA GLY A 67 3.23 3.77 -14.58
C GLY A 67 1.84 3.31 -14.12
N TRP A 68 0.97 2.85 -15.02
CA TRP A 68 -0.31 2.23 -14.66
C TRP A 68 -0.15 0.73 -14.41
N LEU A 69 -0.83 0.21 -13.39
CA LEU A 69 -0.82 -1.20 -13.07
C LEU A 69 -1.57 -2.01 -14.14
N LEU A 70 -0.89 -3.04 -14.67
CA LEU A 70 -1.47 -3.94 -15.68
C LEU A 70 -2.54 -4.86 -15.08
N ASN A 71 -2.36 -5.25 -13.82
CA ASN A 71 -3.23 -6.19 -13.13
C ASN A 71 -3.93 -5.53 -11.94
N ASN A 72 -5.12 -6.03 -11.58
CA ASN A 72 -5.81 -5.57 -10.38
C ASN A 72 -5.11 -6.14 -9.13
N PRO A 73 -4.53 -5.29 -8.26
CA PRO A 73 -3.78 -5.74 -7.08
C PRO A 73 -4.67 -6.36 -6.00
N MET A 74 -5.99 -6.14 -6.04
CA MET A 74 -6.94 -6.72 -5.10
C MET A 74 -7.36 -8.15 -5.47
N GLY A 75 -7.01 -8.61 -6.67
CA GLY A 75 -7.33 -9.97 -7.14
C GLY A 75 -8.81 -10.25 -7.41
N LYS A 76 -9.70 -9.28 -7.20
CA LYS A 76 -11.13 -9.36 -7.50
C LYS A 76 -11.57 -8.11 -8.25
N ARG A 77 -12.29 -8.33 -9.35
CA ARG A 77 -12.89 -7.26 -10.16
C ARG A 77 -14.22 -6.82 -9.56
N THR A 78 -14.45 -5.52 -9.56
CA THR A 78 -15.74 -4.89 -9.22
C THR A 78 -16.72 -4.97 -10.40
N GLU A 79 -18.02 -4.81 -10.15
CA GLU A 79 -19.04 -4.78 -11.21
C GLU A 79 -18.74 -3.72 -12.27
N ARG A 80 -18.26 -2.54 -11.85
CA ARG A 80 -17.87 -1.46 -12.77
C ARG A 80 -16.67 -1.82 -13.63
N GLU A 81 -15.67 -2.52 -13.09
CA GLU A 81 -14.56 -3.04 -13.91
C GLU A 81 -15.03 -4.06 -14.93
N ILE A 82 -15.93 -4.96 -14.55
CA ILE A 82 -16.49 -5.97 -15.46
C ILE A 82 -17.24 -5.29 -16.61
N HIS A 83 -18.04 -4.27 -16.31
CA HIS A 83 -18.80 -3.54 -17.31
C HIS A 83 -17.89 -2.76 -18.27
N ALA A 84 -16.94 -1.99 -17.72
CA ALA A 84 -16.00 -1.24 -18.53
C ALA A 84 -15.09 -2.15 -19.38
N GLU A 85 -14.62 -3.28 -18.84
CA GLU A 85 -13.86 -4.28 -19.62
C GLU A 85 -14.73 -4.93 -20.72
N PHE A 86 -16.02 -5.17 -20.47
CA PHE A 86 -16.95 -5.69 -21.47
C PHE A 86 -17.18 -4.70 -22.61
N GLU A 87 -17.18 -3.39 -22.31
CA GLU A 87 -17.24 -2.32 -23.30
C GLU A 87 -15.89 -2.05 -24.01
N GLY A 88 -14.83 -2.78 -23.63
CA GLY A 88 -13.48 -2.60 -24.17
C GLY A 88 -12.78 -1.35 -23.64
N ALA A 89 -13.28 -0.74 -22.57
CA ALA A 89 -12.65 0.40 -21.93
C ALA A 89 -11.39 -0.02 -21.14
N LYS A 90 -10.36 0.82 -21.19
CA LYS A 90 -9.12 0.63 -20.41
C LYS A 90 -9.37 1.08 -18.97
N ILE A 91 -9.01 0.23 -18.01
CA ILE A 91 -9.03 0.58 -16.59
C ILE A 91 -7.64 1.11 -16.19
N TYR A 92 -7.59 2.35 -15.71
CA TYR A 92 -6.38 2.98 -15.21
C TYR A 92 -6.28 2.74 -13.71
N ARG A 93 -5.20 2.09 -13.28
CA ARG A 93 -4.99 1.64 -11.90
C ARG A 93 -3.63 2.10 -11.42
N ARG A 94 -3.53 2.61 -10.20
CA ARG A 94 -2.25 3.04 -9.62
C ARG A 94 -2.21 2.85 -8.12
N VAL A 95 -1.04 2.51 -7.59
CA VAL A 95 -0.83 2.34 -6.14
C VAL A 95 0.28 3.27 -5.67
N TYR A 96 0.01 3.91 -4.55
CA TYR A 96 0.96 4.74 -3.82
C TYR A 96 1.19 4.14 -2.45
N GLN A 97 2.41 4.26 -1.93
CA GLN A 97 2.72 3.98 -0.54
C GLN A 97 2.91 5.29 0.21
N LYS A 98 2.24 5.42 1.36
CA LYS A 98 2.46 6.53 2.27
C LYS A 98 3.84 6.39 2.89
N GLN A 99 4.67 7.41 2.74
CA GLN A 99 5.96 7.49 3.40
C GLN A 99 5.75 7.75 4.89
N ALA A 100 6.48 7.03 5.75
CA ALA A 100 6.52 7.36 7.16
C ALA A 100 7.17 8.75 7.32
N GLN A 101 6.45 9.70 7.92
CA GLN A 101 7.08 10.95 8.34
C GLN A 101 8.16 10.60 9.36
N LYS A 102 9.42 10.87 9.04
CA LYS A 102 10.46 10.93 10.06
C LYS A 102 10.07 12.08 10.97
N ALA A 103 9.64 11.78 12.20
CA ALA A 103 9.54 12.79 13.24
C ALA A 103 10.93 13.41 13.37
N LEU A 104 11.06 14.68 12.98
CA LEU A 104 12.28 15.45 13.19
C LEU A 104 12.43 15.54 14.72
N GLY A 105 13.49 14.91 15.23
CA GLY A 105 13.87 14.99 16.64
C GLY A 105 14.36 16.36 17.05
#